data_AF-A0A565BCV3-F1
#
_entry.id   AF-A0A565BCV3-F1
#
_cell.length_a   1.000
_cell.length_b   1.000
_cell.length_c   1.000
_cell.angle_alpha   90.00
_cell.angle_beta   90.00
_cell.angle_gamma   90.00
#
_symmetry.space_group_name_H-M   'P 1'
#
loop_
_entity.id
_entity.type
_entity.pdbx_description
1 polymer ?
#
loop_
_entity_poly.entity_id
_entity_poly.type
_entity_poly.pdbx_seq_one_letter_code
_entity_poly.pdbx_strand_id
1 'polypeptide(L)'
;MKGINIDPPFNVFQEDPRFKDELASVRVEKMIEHIKSKLPGKPQFLLCFLSERKNSNVYGPWKKKILVESGTILGTTRPTHYHVLYDEIGFSADDLQELVHSLAYVYQRRTTAISVVAPICYAHLAAAQMETMMKFDDMSETNSSSHGGSTKDGPVLVPTMPKLHKDVATSMFFC
;
A
#
# COMPACT_ATOMS: atom_id res chain seq x y z
N MET A 1 20.32 9.11 -19.41
CA MET A 1 19.47 8.50 -18.37
C MET A 1 19.63 9.32 -17.08
N LYS A 2 18.77 10.32 -16.85
CA LYS A 2 18.74 11.08 -15.60
C LYS A 2 17.61 10.52 -14.74
N GLY A 3 17.85 9.34 -14.16
CA GLY A 3 17.06 8.88 -13.02
C GLY A 3 17.40 9.72 -11.79
N ILE A 4 16.59 9.61 -10.73
CA ILE A 4 16.95 10.13 -9.41
C ILE A 4 18.32 9.55 -9.06
N ASN A 5 19.34 10.40 -8.96
CA ASN A 5 20.66 9.98 -8.57
C ASN A 5 20.63 9.68 -7.07
N ILE A 6 20.44 8.40 -6.73
CA ILE A 6 20.54 7.91 -5.37
C ILE A 6 21.98 7.46 -5.21
N ASP A 7 22.71 8.14 -4.33
CA ASP A 7 24.05 7.68 -3.95
C ASP A 7 23.96 6.20 -3.52
N PRO A 8 24.90 5.36 -3.96
CA PRO A 8 24.88 3.95 -3.60
C PRO A 8 24.83 3.82 -2.06
N PRO A 9 23.98 2.92 -1.53
CA PRO A 9 23.90 2.75 -0.09
C PRO A 9 25.26 2.29 0.44
N PHE A 10 25.63 2.72 1.64
CA PHE A 10 26.86 2.28 2.32
C PHE A 10 26.99 0.75 2.31
N ASN A 11 25.86 0.04 2.48
CA ASN A 11 25.80 -1.41 2.33
C ASN A 11 24.36 -1.87 2.03
N VAL A 12 24.22 -3.04 1.41
CA VAL A 12 22.93 -3.69 1.16
C VAL A 12 22.85 -4.96 2.02
N PHE A 13 21.85 -5.02 2.89
CA PHE A 13 21.64 -6.14 3.79
C PHE A 13 20.45 -6.96 3.32
N GLN A 14 20.72 -8.20 2.92
CA GLN A 14 19.68 -9.17 2.60
C GLN A 14 19.48 -10.12 3.77
N GLU A 15 18.26 -10.64 3.84
CA GLU A 15 17.96 -11.71 4.79
C GLU A 15 18.75 -12.97 4.44
N ASP A 16 19.28 -13.63 5.46
CA ASP A 16 20.00 -14.88 5.29
C ASP A 16 19.02 -16.05 5.05
N PRO A 17 19.08 -16.72 3.88
CA PRO A 17 18.14 -17.79 3.52
C PRO A 17 18.15 -18.97 4.49
N ARG A 18 19.23 -19.14 5.27
CA ARG A 18 19.36 -20.24 6.24
C ARG A 18 18.35 -20.16 7.38
N PHE A 19 17.85 -18.97 7.69
CA PHE A 19 16.88 -18.75 8.76
C PHE A 19 15.46 -18.52 8.24
N LYS A 20 15.19 -18.76 6.95
CA LYS A 20 13.87 -18.47 6.34
C LYS A 20 12.70 -19.15 7.08
N ASP A 21 12.94 -20.32 7.64
CA ASP A 21 11.95 -21.17 8.31
C ASP A 21 11.83 -20.83 9.82
N GLU A 22 12.67 -19.94 10.34
CA GLU A 22 12.62 -19.46 11.71
C GLU A 22 11.51 -18.43 11.94
N LEU A 23 11.23 -18.16 13.23
CA LEU A 23 10.34 -17.07 13.62
C LEU A 23 10.82 -15.73 13.07
N ALA A 24 9.86 -14.89 12.65
CA ALA A 24 10.14 -13.56 12.11
C ALA A 24 11.01 -12.70 13.06
N SER A 25 10.85 -12.83 14.37
CA SER A 25 11.68 -12.15 15.36
C SER A 25 13.15 -12.58 15.31
N VAL A 26 13.40 -13.88 15.14
CA VAL A 26 14.76 -14.46 15.06
C VAL A 26 15.43 -14.02 13.75
N ARG A 27 14.69 -14.06 12.64
CA ARG A 27 15.16 -13.56 11.34
C ARG A 27 15.58 -12.09 11.41
N VAL A 28 14.75 -11.25 12.04
CA VAL A 28 15.06 -9.82 12.27
C VAL A 28 16.29 -9.64 13.14
N GLU A 29 16.44 -10.43 14.20
CA GLU A 29 17.61 -10.40 15.07
C GLU A 29 18.91 -10.68 14.32
N LYS A 30 18.93 -11.74 13.51
CA LYS A 30 20.09 -12.08 12.68
C LYS A 30 20.42 -11.01 11.66
N MET A 31 19.41 -10.37 11.06
CA MET A 31 19.64 -9.22 10.18
C MET A 31 20.25 -8.03 10.93
N ILE A 32 19.77 -7.71 12.14
CA ILE A 32 20.30 -6.59 12.93
C ILE A 32 21.74 -6.88 13.40
N GLU A 33 22.04 -8.12 13.82
CA GLU A 33 23.41 -8.56 14.11
C GLU A 33 24.32 -8.37 12.90
N HIS A 34 23.87 -8.79 11.72
CA HIS A 34 24.62 -8.62 10.47
C HIS A 34 24.86 -7.14 10.16
N ILE A 35 23.86 -6.28 10.31
CA ILE A 35 23.99 -4.83 10.11
C ILE A 35 25.01 -4.23 11.07
N LYS A 36 24.89 -4.50 12.37
CA LYS A 36 25.83 -4.00 13.40
C LYS A 36 27.26 -4.48 13.16
N SER A 37 27.44 -5.68 12.61
CA SER A 37 28.78 -6.23 12.30
C SER A 37 29.50 -5.50 11.16
N LYS A 38 28.75 -4.83 10.27
CA LYS A 38 29.27 -4.18 9.06
C LYS A 38 29.28 -2.67 9.13
N LEU A 39 28.45 -2.06 9.97
CA LEU A 39 28.39 -0.61 10.10
C LEU A 39 29.48 -0.09 11.07
N PRO A 40 30.20 0.98 10.70
CA PRO A 40 31.23 1.59 11.55
C PRO A 40 30.65 2.35 12.75
N GLY A 41 29.33 2.49 12.83
CA GLY A 41 28.62 3.19 13.88
C GLY A 41 27.11 3.09 13.71
N LYS A 42 26.37 3.83 14.53
CA LYS A 42 24.91 3.86 14.48
C LYS A 42 24.45 4.47 13.14
N PRO A 43 23.59 3.78 12.35
CA PRO A 43 23.06 4.34 11.11
C PRO A 43 22.17 5.56 11.39
N GLN A 44 22.24 6.57 10.53
CA GLN A 44 21.32 7.72 10.57
C GLN A 44 19.94 7.36 9.99
N PHE A 45 19.94 6.49 8.97
CA PHE A 45 18.76 6.07 8.25
C PHE A 45 18.90 4.62 7.79
N LEU A 46 17.82 3.85 7.90
CA LEU A 46 17.71 2.52 7.31
C LEU A 46 16.51 2.50 6.36
N LEU A 47 16.76 2.16 5.09
CA LEU A 47 15.72 1.96 4.09
C LEU A 47 15.43 0.46 3.98
N CYS A 48 14.24 0.04 4.39
CA CYS A 48 13.79 -1.33 4.24
C CYS A 48 12.94 -1.47 2.97
N PHE A 49 13.42 -2.31 2.04
CA PHE A 49 12.66 -2.74 0.87
C PHE A 49 11.95 -4.06 1.18
N LEU A 50 10.62 -4.03 1.23
CA LEU A 50 9.82 -5.25 1.39
C LEU A 50 9.41 -5.75 0.01
N SER A 51 10.16 -6.74 -0.48
CA SER A 51 9.95 -7.33 -1.82
C SER A 51 8.62 -8.05 -1.98
N GLU A 52 7.90 -8.38 -0.90
CA GLU A 52 6.73 -9.24 -0.99
C GLU A 52 5.48 -8.76 -0.26
N ARG A 53 4.36 -9.23 -0.83
CA ARG A 53 2.92 -9.23 -0.55
C ARG A 53 2.44 -8.64 0.77
N LYS A 54 1.18 -8.19 0.77
CA LYS A 54 0.48 -7.40 1.80
C LYS A 54 0.64 -7.82 3.29
N ASN A 55 1.33 -8.92 3.63
CA ASN A 55 1.53 -9.48 4.97
C ASN A 55 2.96 -10.05 5.24
N SER A 56 4.05 -9.31 5.00
CA SER A 56 5.37 -9.77 5.48
C SER A 56 5.37 -9.83 7.01
N ASN A 57 5.43 -11.03 7.58
CA ASN A 57 5.46 -11.27 9.02
C ASN A 57 6.72 -10.69 9.71
N VAL A 58 7.78 -10.43 8.92
CA VAL A 58 9.04 -9.79 9.34
C VAL A 58 8.85 -8.30 9.64
N TYR A 59 7.92 -7.62 8.95
CA TYR A 59 7.81 -6.16 9.04
C TYR A 59 7.46 -5.65 10.44
N GLY A 60 6.53 -6.32 11.13
CA GLY A 60 6.12 -5.95 12.49
C GLY A 60 7.29 -6.02 13.49
N PRO A 61 7.93 -7.19 13.64
CA PRO A 61 9.14 -7.35 14.45
C PRO A 61 10.28 -6.41 14.04
N TRP A 62 10.50 -6.19 12.74
CA TRP A 62 11.52 -5.28 12.21
C TRP A 62 11.28 -3.85 12.68
N LYS A 63 10.07 -3.33 12.45
CA LYS A 63 9.68 -1.99 12.87
C LYS A 63 9.82 -1.82 14.38
N LYS A 64 9.36 -2.80 15.16
CA LYS A 64 9.48 -2.79 16.62
C LYS A 64 10.95 -2.69 17.06
N LYS A 65 11.82 -3.53 16.51
CA LYS A 65 13.21 -3.63 16.97
C LYS A 65 14.06 -2.41 16.58
N ILE A 66 13.91 -1.89 15.36
CA ILE A 66 14.61 -0.66 14.94
C ILE A 66 14.18 0.56 15.78
N LEU A 67 12.89 0.71 16.06
CA LEU A 67 12.38 1.84 16.86
C LEU A 67 12.81 1.75 18.33
N VAL A 68 12.72 0.56 18.94
CA VAL A 68 13.02 0.36 20.36
C VAL A 68 14.53 0.35 20.64
N GLU A 69 15.31 -0.33 19.81
CA GLU A 69 16.71 -0.64 20.15
C GLU A 69 17.69 0.38 19.56
N SER A 70 17.37 0.92 18.39
CA SER A 70 18.32 1.75 17.64
C SER A 70 17.90 3.21 17.56
N GLY A 71 16.64 3.58 17.85
CA GLY A 71 16.16 4.97 17.70
C GLY A 71 16.54 5.58 16.35
N THR A 72 16.60 4.74 15.31
CA THR A 72 17.05 5.09 13.97
C THR A 72 15.81 5.39 13.14
N ILE A 73 15.89 6.41 12.28
CA ILE A 73 14.80 6.73 11.36
C ILE A 73 14.67 5.56 10.38
N LEU A 74 13.54 4.86 10.43
CA LEU A 74 13.21 3.78 9.53
C LEU A 74 12.33 4.31 8.40
N GLY A 75 12.88 4.32 7.18
CA GLY A 75 12.08 4.45 5.97
C GLY A 75 11.71 3.05 5.49
N THR A 76 10.43 2.78 5.27
CA THR A 76 9.99 1.56 4.59
C THR A 76 9.37 1.95 3.27
N THR A 77 9.90 1.41 2.19
CA THR A 77 9.33 1.64 0.85
C THR A 77 8.80 0.33 0.32
N ARG A 78 7.58 0.39 -0.20
CA ARG A 78 7.01 -0.66 -1.03
C ARG A 78 6.91 -0.06 -2.41
N PRO A 79 7.89 -0.30 -3.29
CA PRO A 79 7.83 0.24 -4.63
C PRO A 79 6.58 -0.31 -5.31
N THR A 80 5.74 0.57 -5.84
CA THR A 80 4.58 0.17 -6.63
C THR A 80 5.07 -0.25 -8.01
N HIS A 81 4.74 -1.48 -8.41
CA HIS A 81 5.11 -2.00 -9.70
C HIS A 81 4.01 -1.68 -10.72
N TYR A 82 4.35 -0.92 -11.77
CA TYR A 82 3.44 -0.56 -12.85
C TYR A 82 3.67 -1.46 -14.06
N HIS A 83 2.61 -2.06 -14.58
CA HIS A 83 2.63 -2.82 -15.82
C HIS A 83 1.76 -2.11 -16.85
N VAL A 84 2.33 -1.79 -18.00
CA VAL A 84 1.56 -1.28 -19.15
C VAL A 84 0.88 -2.47 -19.81
N LEU A 85 -0.44 -2.53 -19.71
CA LEU A 85 -1.24 -3.57 -20.38
C LEU A 85 -1.63 -3.15 -21.79
N TYR A 86 -1.78 -1.85 -22.02
CA TYR A 86 -2.24 -1.28 -23.27
C TYR A 86 -1.74 0.17 -23.37
N ASP A 87 -1.20 0.55 -24.53
CA ASP A 87 -0.73 1.91 -24.80
C ASP A 87 -0.88 2.25 -26.29
N GLU A 88 -1.83 3.13 -26.60
CA GLU A 88 -2.03 3.71 -27.94
C GLU A 88 -1.35 5.08 -28.10
N ILE A 89 -0.97 5.71 -26.98
CA ILE A 89 -0.36 7.04 -26.95
C ILE A 89 1.12 6.93 -27.37
N GLY A 90 1.76 5.80 -27.06
CA GLY A 90 3.14 5.50 -27.40
C GLY A 90 4.13 6.14 -26.41
N PHE A 91 3.84 6.05 -25.11
CA PHE A 91 4.73 6.56 -24.08
C PHE A 91 6.06 5.81 -24.07
N SER A 92 7.16 6.57 -23.94
CA SER A 92 8.42 5.95 -23.55
C SER A 92 8.39 5.56 -22.07
N ALA A 93 9.29 4.67 -21.66
CA ALA A 93 9.41 4.28 -20.26
C ALA A 93 9.75 5.48 -19.36
N ASP A 94 10.56 6.43 -19.85
CA ASP A 94 10.95 7.63 -19.11
C ASP A 94 9.77 8.58 -18.95
N ASP A 95 8.99 8.81 -20.02
CA ASP A 95 7.80 9.68 -19.97
C ASP A 95 6.74 9.12 -19.01
N LEU A 96 6.52 7.81 -19.03
CA LEU A 96 5.59 7.15 -18.13
C LEU A 96 6.06 7.24 -16.67
N GLN A 97 7.37 7.08 -16.42
CA GLN A 97 7.94 7.24 -15.08
C GLN A 97 7.80 8.67 -14.56
N GLU A 98 8.02 9.68 -15.41
CA GLU A 98 7.82 11.09 -15.06
C GLU A 98 6.36 11.38 -14.74
N LEU A 99 5.43 10.91 -15.60
CA LEU A 99 3.99 11.06 -15.35
C LEU A 99 3.56 10.41 -14.03
N VAL A 100 3.98 9.17 -13.78
CA VAL A 100 3.70 8.45 -12.54
C VAL A 100 4.27 9.21 -11.34
N HIS A 101 5.49 9.74 -11.47
CA HIS A 101 6.11 10.55 -10.42
C HIS A 101 5.28 11.81 -10.14
N SER A 102 4.91 12.58 -11.17
CA SER A 102 4.09 13.80 -11.00
C SER A 102 2.74 13.50 -10.36
N LEU A 103 2.05 12.44 -10.79
CA LEU A 103 0.76 12.03 -10.24
C LEU A 103 0.85 11.53 -8.78
N ALA A 104 2.04 11.20 -8.28
CA ALA A 104 2.25 10.86 -6.88
C ALA A 104 2.19 12.10 -5.94
N TYR A 105 2.30 13.32 -6.46
CA TYR A 105 2.28 14.56 -5.67
C TYR A 105 0.92 15.28 -5.65
N VAL A 106 -0.03 14.90 -6.52
CA VAL A 106 -1.31 15.59 -6.67
C VAL A 106 -2.43 15.05 -5.76
N TYR A 107 -2.08 14.30 -4.72
CA TYR A 107 -3.05 13.75 -3.77
C TYR A 107 -3.37 14.76 -2.67
N GLN A 108 -4.54 15.39 -2.75
CA GLN A 108 -4.89 16.54 -1.92
C GLN A 108 -4.97 16.27 -0.41
N ARG A 109 -5.16 15.02 0.00
CA ARG A 109 -5.23 14.65 1.43
C ARG A 109 -3.85 14.49 2.09
N ARG A 110 -2.74 14.62 1.34
CA ARG A 110 -1.38 14.59 1.88
C ARG A 110 -0.52 15.68 1.26
N THR A 111 0.40 16.22 2.04
CA THR A 111 1.37 17.25 1.59
C THR A 111 2.67 16.65 1.06
N THR A 112 2.73 15.31 0.91
CA THR A 112 3.92 14.57 0.50
C THR A 112 3.57 13.54 -0.57
N ALA A 113 4.58 13.12 -1.34
CA ALA A 113 4.44 12.08 -2.33
C ALA A 113 3.85 10.80 -1.73
N ILE A 114 2.90 10.19 -2.44
CA ILE A 114 2.32 8.90 -2.09
C ILE A 114 2.94 7.78 -2.92
N SER A 115 2.92 6.56 -2.37
CA SER A 115 3.56 5.40 -3.02
C SER A 115 2.83 4.91 -4.27
N VAL A 116 1.55 5.25 -4.43
CA VAL A 116 0.69 4.93 -5.57
C VAL A 116 0.16 6.25 -6.11
N VAL A 117 -0.05 6.41 -7.41
CA VAL A 117 -0.57 7.67 -7.98
C VAL A 117 -1.95 8.08 -7.45
N ALA A 118 -2.18 9.40 -7.35
CA ALA A 118 -3.41 9.96 -6.77
C ALA A 118 -4.73 9.41 -7.37
N PRO A 119 -4.87 9.20 -8.70
CA PRO A 119 -6.09 8.65 -9.28
C PRO A 119 -6.48 7.27 -8.70
N ILE A 120 -5.50 6.40 -8.44
CA ILE A 120 -5.76 5.07 -7.85
C ILE A 120 -6.21 5.22 -6.39
N CYS A 121 -5.62 6.14 -5.64
CA CYS A 121 -6.05 6.43 -4.28
C CYS A 121 -7.49 6.96 -4.23
N TYR A 122 -7.87 7.86 -5.14
CA TYR A 122 -9.24 8.36 -5.23
C TYR A 122 -10.25 7.26 -5.57
N ALA A 123 -9.91 6.36 -6.50
CA ALA A 123 -10.75 5.21 -6.80
C ALA A 123 -11.00 4.32 -5.58
N HIS A 124 -9.97 4.06 -4.75
CA HIS A 124 -10.13 3.32 -3.50
C HIS A 124 -11.02 4.05 -2.50
N LEU A 125 -10.90 5.38 -2.37
CA LEU A 125 -11.76 6.17 -1.47
C LEU A 125 -13.22 6.15 -1.92
N ALA A 126 -13.47 6.31 -3.22
CA ALA A 126 -14.80 6.22 -3.79
C ALA A 126 -15.43 4.85 -3.52
N ALA A 127 -14.67 3.77 -3.77
CA ALA A 127 -15.15 2.41 -3.51
C ALA A 127 -15.49 2.18 -2.03
N ALA A 128 -14.64 2.62 -1.10
CA ALA A 128 -14.86 2.46 0.34
C ALA A 128 -16.10 3.26 0.82
N GLN A 129 -16.33 4.45 0.28
CA GLN A 129 -17.52 5.22 0.61
C GLN A 129 -18.79 4.58 0.05
N MET A 130 -18.76 4.08 -1.19
CA MET A 130 -19.90 3.36 -1.77
C MET A 130 -20.23 2.08 -1.00
N GLU A 131 -19.21 1.35 -0.53
CA GLU A 131 -19.41 0.20 0.37
C GLU A 131 -20.12 0.60 1.67
N THR A 132 -19.78 1.76 2.23
CA THR A 132 -20.43 2.28 3.44
C THR A 132 -21.88 2.68 3.19
N MET A 133 -22.18 3.27 2.03
CA MET A 133 -23.54 3.63 1.63
C MET A 133 -24.42 2.40 1.43
N MET A 134 -23.93 1.38 0.73
CA MET A 134 -24.68 0.14 0.53
C MET A 134 -25.03 -0.57 1.85
N LYS A 135 -24.09 -0.59 2.82
CA LYS A 135 -24.34 -1.16 4.15
C LYS A 135 -25.41 -0.40 4.94
N PHE A 136 -25.52 0.91 4.75
CA PHE A 136 -26.52 1.73 5.40
C PHE A 136 -27.93 1.41 4.89
N ASP A 137 -28.07 1.22 3.57
CA ASP A 137 -29.33 0.82 2.95
C ASP A 137 -29.79 -0.56 3.49
N ASP A 138 -28.89 -1.55 3.57
CA ASP A 138 -29.20 -2.88 4.14
C ASP A 138 -29.66 -2.81 5.62
N MET A 139 -29.08 -1.92 6.43
CA MET A 139 -29.50 -1.70 7.82
C MET A 139 -30.86 -0.99 7.90
N SER A 140 -31.21 -0.15 6.92
CA SER A 140 -32.52 0.50 6.86
C SER A 140 -33.65 -0.49 6.54
N GLU A 141 -33.37 -1.49 5.71
CA GLU A 141 -34.30 -2.58 5.36
C GLU A 141 -34.54 -3.57 6.52
N THR A 142 -33.61 -3.64 7.49
CA THR A 142 -33.70 -4.53 8.67
C THR A 142 -34.73 -4.04 9.71
N ASN A 143 -35.23 -2.81 9.60
CA ASN A 143 -36.37 -2.34 10.40
C ASN A 143 -37.73 -2.82 9.87
N SER A 144 -37.76 -3.58 8.78
CA SER A 144 -38.94 -4.28 8.26
C SER A 144 -38.88 -5.75 8.63
N SER A 145 -39.69 -6.16 9.61
CA SER A 145 -39.82 -7.57 10.00
C SER A 145 -40.62 -8.36 8.96
N SER A 146 -40.10 -9.51 8.50
CA SER A 146 -40.87 -10.76 8.40
C SER A 146 -40.00 -11.97 8.03
N HIS A 147 -40.48 -13.13 8.50
CA HIS A 147 -39.91 -14.48 8.49
C HIS A 147 -39.38 -15.02 7.15
N GLY A 148 -38.35 -15.87 7.21
CA GLY A 148 -38.13 -16.92 6.20
C GLY A 148 -36.70 -17.45 6.12
N GLY A 149 -36.48 -18.71 6.51
CA GLY A 149 -35.18 -19.37 6.52
C GLY A 149 -34.61 -19.78 5.15
N SER A 150 -33.31 -20.08 5.17
CA SER A 150 -32.45 -20.53 4.06
C SER A 150 -33.04 -21.54 3.07
N THR A 151 -32.91 -21.24 1.78
CA THR A 151 -32.42 -22.20 0.76
C THR A 151 -31.47 -21.45 -0.19
N LYS A 152 -30.17 -21.74 -0.13
CA LYS A 152 -29.14 -21.14 -1.00
C LYS A 152 -28.89 -22.07 -2.17
N ASP A 153 -29.59 -21.84 -3.28
CA ASP A 153 -29.21 -22.37 -4.60
C ASP A 153 -29.79 -21.48 -5.73
N GLY A 154 -29.48 -20.18 -5.67
CA GLY A 154 -29.89 -19.19 -6.68
C GLY A 154 -28.70 -18.37 -7.16
N PRO A 155 -28.76 -17.77 -8.36
CA PRO A 155 -27.69 -16.92 -8.88
C PRO A 155 -27.38 -15.81 -7.87
N VAL A 156 -26.10 -15.59 -7.60
CA VAL A 156 -25.65 -14.50 -6.72
C VAL A 156 -26.14 -13.18 -7.33
N LEU A 157 -27.19 -12.61 -6.75
CA LEU A 157 -27.68 -11.28 -7.09
C LEU A 157 -26.64 -10.27 -6.58
N VAL A 158 -25.86 -9.71 -7.51
CA VAL A 158 -24.98 -8.59 -7.20
C VAL A 158 -25.86 -7.38 -6.88
N PRO A 159 -25.79 -6.81 -5.66
CA PRO A 159 -26.56 -5.62 -5.31
C PRO A 159 -26.26 -4.48 -6.28
N THR A 160 -27.31 -3.79 -6.72
CA THR A 160 -27.14 -2.67 -7.65
C THR A 160 -26.58 -1.47 -6.93
N MET A 161 -25.64 -0.77 -7.58
CA MET A 161 -25.00 0.40 -7.00
C MET A 161 -25.98 1.59 -6.95
N PRO A 162 -26.16 2.25 -5.80
CA PRO A 162 -27.04 3.39 -5.69
C PRO A 162 -26.56 4.53 -6.59
N LYS A 163 -27.51 5.22 -7.22
CA LYS A 163 -27.20 6.38 -8.06
C LYS A 163 -26.90 7.59 -7.18
N LEU A 164 -25.77 8.25 -7.46
CA LEU A 164 -25.42 9.51 -6.82
C LEU A 164 -26.39 10.63 -7.23
N HIS A 165 -26.67 11.53 -6.30
CA HIS A 165 -27.44 12.74 -6.58
C HIS A 165 -26.71 13.63 -7.59
N LYS A 166 -27.45 14.36 -8.44
CA LYS A 166 -26.87 15.17 -9.53
C LYS A 166 -25.86 16.21 -9.02
N ASP A 167 -26.12 16.77 -7.84
CA ASP A 167 -25.27 17.81 -7.23
C ASP A 167 -23.93 17.28 -6.71
N VAL A 168 -23.81 15.96 -6.48
CA VAL A 168 -22.58 15.32 -5.98
C VAL A 168 -21.90 14.44 -7.03
N ALA A 169 -22.59 14.11 -8.13
CA ALA A 169 -22.08 13.20 -9.15
C ALA A 169 -20.78 13.69 -9.82
N THR A 170 -20.57 15.01 -9.89
CA THR A 170 -19.37 15.63 -10.46
C THR A 170 -18.39 16.14 -9.40
N SER A 171 -18.64 15.88 -8.12
CA SER A 171 -17.77 16.30 -7.03
C SER A 171 -16.89 15.15 -6.54
N MET A 172 -15.81 15.48 -5.85
CA MET A 172 -14.99 14.50 -5.14
C MET A 172 -15.62 14.17 -3.78
N PHE A 173 -16.87 13.69 -3.76
CA PHE A 173 -17.64 13.39 -2.53
C PHE A 173 -16.96 12.38 -1.57
N PHE A 174 -15.93 11.68 -2.07
CA PHE A 174 -15.08 10.72 -1.39
C PHE A 174 -13.79 11.28 -0.80
N CYS A 175 -13.51 12.56 -1.05
CA CYS A 175 -12.39 13.28 -0.48
C CYS A 175 -12.77 14.07 0.76
#